data_AF-A0A431U5Z9-F1
#
_entry.id   AF-A0A431U5Z9-F1
#
_cell.length_a   1.000
_cell.length_b   1.000
_cell.length_c   1.000
_cell.angle_alpha   90.00
_cell.angle_beta   90.00
_cell.angle_gamma   90.00
#
_symmetry.space_group_name_H-M   'P 1'
#
loop_
_entity.id
_entity.type
_entity.pdbx_description
1 polymer ?
#
loop_
_entity_poly.entity_id
_entity_poly.type
_entity_poly.pdbx_seq_one_letter_code
_entity_poly.pdbx_strand_id
1 'polypeptide(L)'
;MRRVKYSHQRATEMYTQGHPPADVAQMLVEEGATPEEAPGLARHYFRNFLLYQMDEQRRRSQSAETQKLGGGLLLAAGVVASLLAYLLMDHVFLLFYGAILGGGHHAHSGPYGAERSRQHHQSAHRAAPPGHRRACPRPAMTSAEYWQKLPPFEYVTTYSFNRGSALQEQLRANEQLIEATKQELATARYMRQAALHRQLAELEQAGEYIALLTPAGSISPLACPIAQSNRHPGLVERLGAILTAPVKLHMVSGCRPIYRDALVFHDAAGRIVSVLNICFQCLYLQAVNGKFLEVDVATYEQLRQLLQSLGHPISDDYED
;
A
#
# COMPACT_ATOMS: atom_id res chain seq x y z
N MET A 1 7.81 -29.25 -25.77
CA MET A 1 7.96 -27.80 -25.53
C MET A 1 6.78 -26.94 -25.97
N ARG A 2 6.13 -27.14 -27.13
CA ARG A 2 4.99 -26.28 -27.56
C ARG A 2 3.77 -26.32 -26.61
N ARG A 3 3.43 -27.48 -26.04
CA ARG A 3 2.32 -27.62 -25.08
C ARG A 3 2.49 -26.80 -23.81
N VAL A 4 3.71 -26.74 -23.26
CA VAL A 4 3.99 -26.00 -22.01
C VAL A 4 3.77 -24.49 -22.16
N LYS A 5 4.10 -23.93 -23.33
CA LYS A 5 3.84 -22.50 -23.60
C LYS A 5 2.36 -22.22 -23.72
N TYR A 6 1.61 -23.11 -24.37
CA TYR A 6 0.16 -22.99 -24.53
C TYR A 6 -0.57 -23.08 -23.20
N SER A 7 -0.25 -24.09 -22.37
CA SER A 7 -0.86 -24.25 -21.04
C SER A 7 -0.57 -23.06 -20.12
N HIS A 8 0.64 -22.51 -20.19
CA HIS A 8 1.00 -21.32 -19.43
C HIS A 8 0.23 -20.07 -19.87
N GLN A 9 0.12 -19.84 -21.19
CA GLN A 9 -0.64 -18.72 -21.73
C GLN A 9 -2.12 -18.81 -21.32
N ARG A 10 -2.74 -19.98 -21.48
CA ARG A 10 -4.13 -20.23 -21.12
C ARG A 10 -4.38 -20.05 -19.63
N ALA A 11 -3.46 -20.50 -18.78
CA ALA A 11 -3.53 -20.27 -17.33
C ALA A 11 -3.48 -18.77 -16.99
N THR A 12 -2.59 -18.00 -17.61
CA THR A 12 -2.51 -16.54 -17.45
C THR A 12 -3.83 -15.86 -17.82
N GLU A 13 -4.45 -16.24 -18.95
CA GLU A 13 -5.76 -15.72 -19.37
C GLU A 13 -6.86 -16.02 -18.33
N MET A 14 -6.90 -17.24 -17.79
CA MET A 14 -7.85 -17.61 -16.74
C MET A 14 -7.64 -16.78 -15.46
N TYR A 15 -6.40 -16.54 -15.03
CA TYR A 15 -6.13 -15.70 -13.87
C TYR A 15 -6.49 -14.24 -14.10
N THR A 16 -6.29 -13.71 -15.31
CA THR A 16 -6.77 -12.37 -15.68
C THR A 16 -8.30 -12.26 -15.58
N GLN A 17 -9.02 -13.35 -15.85
CA GLN A 17 -10.48 -13.44 -15.72
C GLN A 17 -10.96 -13.72 -14.28
N GLY A 18 -10.03 -13.86 -13.31
CA GLY A 18 -10.36 -14.07 -11.90
C GLY A 18 -10.61 -15.53 -11.51
N HIS A 19 -10.27 -16.50 -12.35
CA HIS A 19 -10.43 -17.92 -12.01
C HIS A 19 -9.47 -18.34 -10.88
N PRO A 20 -9.94 -19.14 -9.90
CA PRO A 20 -9.10 -19.67 -8.84
C PRO A 20 -8.09 -20.73 -9.36
N PRO A 21 -7.01 -21.02 -8.62
CA PRO A 21 -6.04 -22.05 -8.99
C PRO A 21 -6.62 -23.45 -9.17
N ALA A 22 -7.77 -23.77 -8.55
CA ALA A 22 -8.45 -25.06 -8.71
C ALA A 22 -8.98 -25.26 -10.14
N ASP A 23 -9.64 -24.24 -10.71
CA ASP A 23 -10.13 -24.26 -12.09
C ASP A 23 -8.98 -24.41 -13.09
N VAL A 24 -7.86 -23.71 -12.83
CA VAL A 24 -6.65 -23.81 -13.67
C VAL A 24 -6.02 -25.20 -13.55
N ALA A 25 -6.02 -25.81 -12.36
CA ALA A 25 -5.56 -27.18 -12.19
C ALA A 25 -6.41 -28.18 -12.98
N GLN A 26 -7.74 -28.01 -12.99
CA GLN A 26 -8.63 -28.84 -13.81
C GLN A 26 -8.34 -28.69 -15.30
N MET A 27 -8.17 -27.45 -15.78
CA MET A 27 -7.76 -27.18 -17.17
C MET A 27 -6.43 -27.85 -17.51
N LEU A 28 -5.47 -27.85 -16.59
CA LEU A 28 -4.18 -28.53 -16.81
C LEU A 28 -4.32 -30.06 -16.93
N VAL A 29 -5.24 -30.68 -16.17
CA VAL A 29 -5.55 -32.11 -16.31
C VAL A 29 -6.15 -32.40 -17.69
N GLU A 30 -7.09 -31.56 -18.16
CA GLU A 30 -7.68 -31.67 -19.50
C GLU A 30 -6.63 -31.53 -20.62
N GLU A 31 -5.59 -30.72 -20.40
CA GLU A 31 -4.45 -30.55 -21.30
C GLU A 31 -3.38 -31.66 -21.18
N GLY A 32 -3.61 -32.64 -20.30
CA GLY A 32 -2.79 -33.85 -20.15
C GLY A 32 -1.74 -33.82 -19.04
N ALA A 33 -1.83 -32.89 -18.08
CA ALA A 33 -1.08 -33.00 -16.82
C ALA A 33 -1.67 -34.14 -15.97
N THR A 34 -0.84 -34.79 -15.15
CA THR A 34 -1.36 -35.79 -14.21
C THR A 34 -2.19 -35.09 -13.10
N PRO A 35 -3.24 -35.74 -12.56
CA PRO A 35 -4.04 -35.15 -11.48
C PRO A 35 -3.23 -34.77 -10.24
N GLU A 36 -2.10 -35.46 -10.00
CA GLU A 36 -1.20 -35.20 -8.88
C GLU A 36 -0.30 -33.97 -9.13
N GLU A 37 0.15 -33.73 -10.36
CA GLU A 37 1.03 -32.61 -10.71
C GLU A 37 0.27 -31.30 -10.95
N ALA A 38 -0.97 -31.38 -11.45
CA ALA A 38 -1.74 -30.22 -11.90
C ALA A 38 -1.92 -29.12 -10.81
N PRO A 39 -2.23 -29.44 -9.54
CA PRO A 39 -2.32 -28.42 -8.50
C PRO A 39 -1.00 -27.68 -8.25
N GLY A 40 0.13 -28.38 -8.32
CA GLY A 40 1.46 -27.80 -8.17
C GLY A 40 1.80 -26.84 -9.32
N LEU A 41 1.50 -27.25 -10.55
CA LEU A 41 1.68 -26.42 -11.75
C LEU A 41 0.77 -25.19 -11.73
N ALA A 42 -0.50 -25.32 -11.32
CA ALA A 42 -1.42 -24.19 -11.20
C ALA A 42 -0.88 -23.15 -10.20
N ARG A 43 -0.46 -23.57 -8.99
CA ARG A 43 0.16 -22.66 -8.00
C ARG A 43 1.41 -21.99 -8.55
N HIS A 44 2.24 -22.72 -9.28
CA HIS A 44 3.43 -22.17 -9.92
C HIS A 44 3.07 -21.09 -10.95
N TYR A 45 2.08 -21.33 -11.82
CA TYR A 45 1.60 -20.35 -12.79
C TYR A 45 0.95 -19.14 -12.13
N PHE A 46 0.19 -19.33 -11.06
CA PHE A 46 -0.40 -18.23 -10.29
C PHE A 46 0.67 -17.30 -9.71
N ARG A 47 1.73 -17.86 -9.11
CA ARG A 47 2.85 -17.06 -8.60
C ARG A 47 3.53 -16.25 -9.71
N ASN A 48 3.77 -16.85 -10.87
CA ASN A 48 4.36 -16.15 -12.01
C ASN A 48 3.44 -15.03 -12.53
N PHE A 49 2.13 -15.27 -12.54
CA PHE A 49 1.12 -14.27 -12.90
C PHE A 49 1.13 -13.06 -11.94
N LEU A 50 1.20 -13.30 -10.62
CA LEU A 50 1.30 -12.21 -9.64
C LEU A 50 2.57 -11.37 -9.83
N LEU A 51 3.71 -12.03 -10.04
CA LEU A 51 4.97 -11.34 -10.34
C LEU A 51 4.87 -10.48 -11.61
N TYR A 52 4.24 -11.00 -12.66
CA TYR A 52 4.00 -10.24 -13.88
C TYR A 52 3.14 -9.00 -13.63
N GLN A 53 2.05 -9.11 -12.86
CA GLN A 53 1.21 -7.95 -12.52
C GLN A 53 1.97 -6.89 -11.71
N MET A 54 2.80 -7.30 -10.76
CA MET A 54 3.63 -6.38 -9.98
C MET A 54 4.64 -5.63 -10.87
N ASP A 55 5.30 -6.34 -11.79
CA ASP A 55 6.21 -5.74 -12.76
C ASP A 55 5.49 -4.78 -13.72
N GLU A 56 4.29 -5.12 -14.17
CA GLU A 56 3.50 -4.25 -15.03
C GLU A 56 3.07 -2.98 -14.29
N GLN A 57 2.63 -3.10 -13.03
CA GLN A 57 2.35 -1.96 -12.16
C GLN A 57 3.58 -1.07 -11.95
N ARG A 58 4.75 -1.67 -11.73
CA ARG A 58 6.03 -0.95 -11.61
C ARG A 58 6.40 -0.23 -12.90
N ARG A 59 6.18 -0.83 -14.07
CA ARG A 59 6.42 -0.17 -15.36
C ARG A 59 5.47 1.00 -15.57
N ARG A 60 4.20 0.84 -15.22
CA ARG A 60 3.20 1.93 -15.30
C ARG A 60 3.56 3.10 -14.39
N SER A 61 4.03 2.83 -13.17
CA SER A 61 4.48 3.88 -12.25
C SER A 61 5.74 4.58 -12.74
N GLN A 62 6.72 3.83 -13.27
CA GLN A 62 7.92 4.41 -13.89
C GLN A 62 7.58 5.26 -15.13
N SER A 63 6.65 4.81 -15.99
CA SER A 63 6.22 5.61 -17.14
C SER A 63 5.49 6.90 -16.74
N ALA A 64 4.72 6.85 -15.64
CA ALA A 64 4.08 8.05 -15.11
C ALA A 64 5.12 9.05 -14.56
N GLU A 65 6.18 8.55 -13.93
CA GLU A 65 7.28 9.39 -13.43
C GLU A 65 8.10 10.01 -14.57
N THR A 66 8.42 9.25 -15.62
CA THR A 66 9.11 9.80 -16.80
C THR A 66 8.27 10.81 -17.56
N GLN A 67 6.95 10.60 -17.67
CA GLN A 67 6.03 11.59 -18.24
C GLN A 67 5.96 12.88 -17.41
N LYS A 68 5.91 12.77 -16.08
CA LYS A 68 5.96 13.95 -15.18
C LYS A 68 7.28 14.71 -15.32
N LEU A 69 8.41 14.00 -15.39
CA LEU A 69 9.72 14.62 -15.60
C LEU A 69 9.80 15.33 -16.95
N GLY A 70 9.36 14.67 -18.02
CA GLY A 70 9.33 15.25 -19.37
C GLY A 70 8.42 16.47 -19.47
N GLY A 71 7.21 16.39 -18.91
CA GLY A 71 6.28 17.52 -18.82
C GLY A 71 6.86 18.69 -18.01
N GLY A 72 7.52 18.40 -16.88
CA GLY A 72 8.18 19.42 -16.06
C GLY A 72 9.33 20.15 -16.78
N LEU A 73 10.16 19.40 -17.53
CA LEU A 73 11.24 19.98 -18.33
C LEU A 73 10.70 20.86 -19.47
N LEU A 74 9.65 20.43 -20.16
CA LEU A 74 9.01 21.23 -21.21
C LEU A 74 8.39 22.52 -20.67
N LEU A 75 7.75 22.48 -19.50
CA LEU A 75 7.22 23.67 -18.84
C LEU A 75 8.33 24.64 -18.45
N ALA A 76 9.41 24.14 -17.84
CA ALA A 76 10.56 24.97 -17.47
C ALA A 76 11.20 25.63 -18.70
N ALA A 77 11.39 24.88 -19.80
CA ALA A 77 11.90 25.41 -21.05
C ALA A 77 10.99 26.49 -21.65
N GLY A 78 9.66 26.30 -21.59
CA GLY A 78 8.69 27.29 -22.03
C GLY A 78 8.76 28.61 -21.25
N VAL A 79 8.94 28.54 -19.92
CA VAL A 79 9.10 29.74 -19.07
C VAL A 79 10.39 30.48 -19.43
N VAL A 80 11.52 29.77 -19.57
CA VAL A 80 12.81 30.36 -19.94
C VAL A 80 12.75 31.02 -21.33
N ALA A 81 12.14 30.35 -22.31
CA ALA A 81 11.97 30.90 -23.65
C ALA A 81 11.09 32.16 -23.65
N SER A 82 10.00 32.17 -22.86
CA SER A 82 9.14 33.35 -22.70
C SER A 82 9.89 34.52 -22.07
N LEU A 83 10.73 34.27 -21.07
CA LEU A 83 11.55 35.30 -20.43
C LEU A 83 12.60 35.87 -21.40
N LEU A 84 13.27 35.01 -22.17
CA LEU A 84 14.24 35.44 -23.17
C LEU A 84 13.58 36.26 -24.28
N ALA A 85 12.40 35.87 -24.76
CA ALA A 85 11.64 36.64 -25.74
C ALA A 85 11.28 38.04 -25.22
N TYR A 86 10.83 38.14 -23.96
CA TYR A 86 10.53 39.42 -23.31
C TYR A 86 11.75 40.35 -23.23
N LEU A 87 12.94 39.79 -22.96
CA LEU A 87 14.18 40.56 -22.88
C LEU A 87 14.71 41.00 -24.24
N LEU A 88 14.45 40.23 -25.30
CA LEU A 88 14.98 40.50 -26.65
C LEU A 88 14.04 41.34 -27.53
N MET A 89 12.73 41.31 -27.28
CA MET A 89 11.73 41.97 -28.10
C MET A 89 11.00 43.03 -27.28
N ASP A 90 11.61 44.23 -27.13
CA ASP A 90 11.07 45.47 -26.54
C ASP A 90 9.62 45.39 -26.01
N HIS A 91 9.44 44.71 -24.88
CA HIS A 91 8.18 44.56 -24.15
C HIS A 91 7.02 43.82 -24.86
N VAL A 92 7.29 43.03 -25.90
CA VAL A 92 6.27 42.15 -26.51
C VAL A 92 6.09 40.91 -25.63
N PHE A 93 4.92 40.82 -25.00
CA PHE A 93 4.54 39.65 -24.21
C PHE A 93 4.04 38.52 -25.11
N LEU A 94 4.89 37.54 -25.38
CA LEU A 94 4.48 36.33 -26.10
C LEU A 94 3.86 35.34 -25.11
N LEU A 95 2.54 35.43 -24.93
CA LEU A 95 1.82 34.48 -24.07
C LEU A 95 1.74 33.12 -24.78
N PHE A 96 2.52 32.14 -24.34
CA PHE A 96 2.47 30.78 -24.87
C PHE A 96 1.17 30.09 -24.43
N TYR A 97 0.12 30.19 -25.26
CA TYR A 97 -1.18 29.53 -25.04
C TYR A 97 -1.12 27.99 -25.00
N GLY A 98 0.01 27.38 -25.37
CA GLY A 98 0.23 25.93 -25.26
C GLY A 98 0.11 25.39 -23.83
N ALA A 99 0.41 26.20 -22.82
CA ALA A 99 0.25 25.82 -21.40
C ALA A 99 -1.23 25.74 -20.97
N ILE A 100 -2.14 26.42 -21.67
CA ILE A 100 -3.56 26.51 -21.32
C ILE A 100 -4.36 25.38 -22.01
N LEU A 101 -3.99 24.99 -23.23
CA LEU A 101 -4.73 23.97 -23.99
C LEU A 101 -4.23 22.53 -23.73
N GLY A 102 -2.97 22.33 -23.34
CA GLY A 102 -2.40 20.99 -23.11
C GLY A 102 -2.68 20.37 -21.74
N GLY A 103 -3.13 21.16 -20.76
CA GLY A 103 -3.33 20.70 -19.36
C GLY A 103 -4.75 20.25 -19.00
N GLY A 104 -5.72 20.40 -19.90
CA GLY A 104 -7.15 20.23 -19.58
C GLY A 104 -7.70 18.80 -19.71
N HIS A 105 -7.03 17.89 -20.41
CA HIS A 105 -7.52 16.52 -20.57
C HIS A 105 -6.98 15.59 -19.47
N HIS A 106 -7.69 15.58 -18.34
CA HIS A 106 -7.84 14.49 -17.38
C HIS A 106 -6.58 13.68 -17.00
N ALA A 107 -5.68 14.30 -16.23
CA ALA A 107 -4.97 13.57 -15.19
C ALA A 107 -5.77 13.71 -13.89
N HIS A 108 -6.72 12.80 -13.65
CA HIS A 108 -7.40 12.69 -12.36
C HIS A 108 -6.43 12.07 -11.33
N SER A 109 -5.37 12.80 -10.96
CA SER A 109 -4.54 12.44 -9.81
C SER A 109 -5.34 12.73 -8.54
N GLY A 110 -5.78 11.68 -7.85
CA GLY A 110 -6.39 11.79 -6.53
C GLY A 110 -5.46 12.47 -5.51
N PRO A 111 -6.01 13.00 -4.41
CA PRO A 111 -5.31 13.90 -3.51
C PRO A 111 -4.46 13.10 -2.51
N TYR A 112 -3.32 12.58 -2.95
CA TYR A 112 -2.25 12.20 -2.02
C TYR A 112 -0.99 12.99 -2.40
N GLY A 113 -0.88 14.17 -1.77
CA GLY A 113 0.28 15.04 -1.86
C GLY A 113 1.50 14.38 -1.22
N ALA A 114 2.50 14.09 -2.03
CA ALA A 114 3.81 13.65 -1.57
C ALA A 114 4.58 14.86 -1.02
N GLU A 115 4.50 15.06 0.29
CA GLU A 115 5.31 16.02 1.02
C GLU A 115 6.72 15.40 1.23
N ARG A 116 7.60 15.57 0.23
CA ARG A 116 9.02 15.13 0.30
C ARG A 116 9.82 16.11 1.17
N SER A 117 10.04 15.73 2.42
CA SER A 117 11.03 16.36 3.30
C SER A 117 12.45 16.16 2.74
N ARG A 118 13.12 17.26 2.40
CA ARG A 118 14.57 17.29 2.15
C ARG A 118 15.31 17.13 3.48
N GLN A 119 15.93 15.98 3.72
CA GLN A 119 17.01 15.87 4.69
C GLN A 119 18.31 15.52 3.96
N HIS A 120 19.30 16.38 4.15
CA HIS A 120 20.66 16.23 3.67
C HIS A 120 21.31 14.97 4.27
N HIS A 121 21.78 14.07 3.40
CA HIS A 121 22.73 13.04 3.78
C HIS A 121 24.14 13.64 3.86
N GLN A 122 24.63 13.83 5.09
CA GLN A 122 26.05 13.73 5.38
C GLN A 122 26.32 12.32 5.92
N SER A 123 27.03 11.53 5.12
CA SER A 123 27.56 10.22 5.46
C SER A 123 28.81 10.38 6.32
N ALA A 124 28.77 9.87 7.55
CA ALA A 124 29.97 9.56 8.34
C ALA A 124 29.79 8.21 9.03
N HIS A 125 30.75 7.32 8.78
CA HIS A 125 30.89 6.02 9.43
C HIS A 125 30.81 6.14 10.95
N ARG A 126 29.83 5.47 11.58
CA ARG A 126 29.88 5.13 13.02
C ARG A 126 29.37 3.71 13.25
N ALA A 127 30.15 2.98 14.04
CA ALA A 127 29.82 1.67 14.57
C ALA A 127 28.45 1.67 15.27
N ALA A 128 27.74 0.56 15.17
CA ALA A 128 26.41 0.37 15.75
C ALA A 128 26.43 0.54 17.29
N PRO A 129 25.63 1.44 17.87
CA PRO A 129 25.52 1.55 19.32
C PRO A 129 24.62 0.44 19.89
N PRO A 130 24.85 0.02 21.15
CA PRO A 130 24.06 -1.03 21.77
C PRO A 130 22.66 -0.52 22.16
N GLY A 131 21.63 -1.29 21.81
CA GLY A 131 20.35 -1.35 22.51
C GLY A 131 19.59 -0.04 22.72
N HIS A 132 19.29 0.71 21.65
CA HIS A 132 18.29 1.78 21.74
C HIS A 132 16.90 1.18 21.97
N ARG A 133 16.39 1.25 23.21
CA ARG A 133 14.96 1.14 23.48
C ARG A 133 14.26 2.25 22.69
N ARG A 134 13.61 1.90 21.58
CA ARG A 134 12.81 2.85 20.79
C ARG A 134 11.70 3.36 21.70
N ALA A 135 11.75 4.64 22.08
CA ALA A 135 10.68 5.27 22.85
C ALA A 135 9.36 5.11 22.10
N CYS A 136 8.29 4.72 22.80
CA CYS A 136 6.97 4.62 22.19
C CYS A 136 6.63 5.94 21.48
N PRO A 137 6.22 5.90 20.20
CA PRO A 137 5.88 7.12 19.47
C PRO A 137 4.72 7.82 20.20
N ARG A 138 4.91 9.10 20.56
CA ARG A 138 3.84 9.92 21.12
C ARG A 138 2.71 10.04 20.08
N PRO A 139 1.43 9.90 20.48
CA PRO A 139 0.32 10.16 19.57
C PRO A 139 0.39 11.60 19.07
N ALA A 140 0.18 11.77 17.76
CA ALA A 140 0.35 13.06 17.10
C ALA A 140 -0.98 13.79 16.88
N MET A 141 -2.11 13.11 17.12
CA MET A 141 -3.47 13.65 17.03
C MET A 141 -4.46 12.74 17.76
N THR A 142 -5.57 13.31 18.22
CA THR A 142 -6.67 12.51 18.81
C THR A 142 -7.56 11.90 17.73
N SER A 143 -8.28 10.84 18.06
CA SER A 143 -9.32 10.28 17.18
C SER A 143 -10.45 11.28 16.88
N ALA A 144 -10.80 12.15 17.83
CA ALA A 144 -11.80 13.19 17.62
C ALA A 144 -11.33 14.22 16.57
N GLU A 145 -10.07 14.66 16.67
CA GLU A 145 -9.45 15.53 15.66
C GLU A 145 -9.37 14.86 14.28
N TYR A 146 -9.08 13.57 14.24
CA TYR A 146 -9.09 12.79 13.00
C TYR A 146 -10.48 12.80 12.36
N TRP A 147 -11.52 12.51 13.15
CA TRP A 147 -12.91 12.49 12.66
C TRP A 147 -13.36 13.86 12.13
N GLN A 148 -13.04 14.94 12.83
CA GLN A 148 -13.37 16.31 12.38
C GLN A 148 -12.66 16.71 11.08
N LYS A 149 -11.48 16.15 10.81
CA LYS A 149 -10.69 16.40 9.59
C LYS A 149 -10.96 15.39 8.48
N LEU A 150 -11.78 14.38 8.73
CA LEU A 150 -12.08 13.34 7.75
C LEU A 150 -12.82 13.97 6.56
N PRO A 151 -12.31 13.83 5.32
CA PRO A 151 -13.02 14.32 4.15
C PRO A 151 -14.40 13.65 4.02
N PRO A 152 -15.36 14.29 3.33
CA PRO A 152 -16.64 13.65 3.01
C PRO A 152 -16.41 12.31 2.29
N PHE A 153 -17.17 11.31 2.70
CA PHE A 153 -17.15 9.97 2.12
C PHE A 153 -18.58 9.52 1.82
N GLU A 154 -18.73 8.58 0.88
CA GLU A 154 -20.00 8.03 0.42
C GLU A 154 -20.23 6.61 0.95
N TYR A 155 -19.17 5.84 1.15
CA TYR A 155 -19.26 4.52 1.76
C TYR A 155 -17.98 4.15 2.48
N VAL A 156 -18.09 3.12 3.32
CA VAL A 156 -16.98 2.56 4.07
C VAL A 156 -16.82 1.10 3.69
N THR A 157 -15.58 0.69 3.45
CA THR A 157 -15.22 -0.72 3.23
C THR A 157 -14.35 -1.18 4.39
N THR A 158 -14.68 -2.33 4.97
CA THR A 158 -13.87 -2.99 5.99
C THR A 158 -12.92 -3.98 5.33
N TYR A 159 -11.67 -4.00 5.75
CA TYR A 159 -10.64 -4.91 5.22
C TYR A 159 -10.02 -5.73 6.33
N SER A 160 -9.82 -7.01 6.05
CA SER A 160 -9.01 -7.89 6.89
C SER A 160 -7.72 -8.20 6.15
N PHE A 161 -6.57 -8.12 6.83
CA PHE A 161 -5.26 -8.28 6.19
C PHE A 161 -4.23 -8.79 7.20
N ASN A 162 -3.09 -9.28 6.73
CA ASN A 162 -2.03 -9.83 7.60
C ASN A 162 -2.55 -10.92 8.56
N ARG A 163 -3.34 -11.86 8.04
CA ARG A 163 -3.84 -13.04 8.76
C ARG A 163 -3.59 -14.30 7.94
N GLY A 164 -3.53 -15.45 8.60
CA GLY A 164 -3.58 -16.75 7.95
C GLY A 164 -2.35 -17.13 7.15
N SER A 165 -2.50 -18.20 6.38
CA SER A 165 -1.45 -18.81 5.56
C SER A 165 -0.86 -17.84 4.52
N ALA A 166 -1.64 -16.92 3.97
CA ALA A 166 -1.15 -15.95 2.98
C ALA A 166 -0.06 -15.03 3.55
N LEU A 167 -0.23 -14.54 4.79
CA LEU A 167 0.82 -13.78 5.47
C LEU A 167 2.05 -14.67 5.72
N GLN A 168 1.85 -15.89 6.22
CA GLN A 168 2.96 -16.81 6.52
C GLN A 168 3.77 -17.14 5.27
N GLU A 169 3.09 -17.38 4.13
CA GLU A 169 3.72 -17.62 2.84
C GLU A 169 4.52 -16.40 2.38
N GLN A 170 3.97 -15.19 2.50
CA GLN A 170 4.69 -13.96 2.18
C GLN A 170 5.92 -13.77 3.08
N LEU A 171 5.79 -14.01 4.38
CA LEU A 171 6.92 -13.89 5.32
C LEU A 171 8.03 -14.88 5.00
N ARG A 172 7.68 -16.16 4.72
CA ARG A 172 8.66 -17.17 4.29
C ARG A 172 9.32 -16.80 2.97
N ALA A 173 8.55 -16.29 2.01
CA ALA A 173 9.10 -15.86 0.72
C ALA A 173 10.07 -14.67 0.90
N ASN A 174 9.72 -13.70 1.73
CA ASN A 174 10.57 -12.56 2.05
C ASN A 174 11.85 -13.00 2.77
N GLU A 175 11.75 -13.91 3.74
CA GLU A 175 12.91 -14.49 4.44
C GLU A 175 13.86 -15.19 3.47
N GLN A 176 13.33 -16.02 2.56
CA GLN A 176 14.13 -16.66 1.51
C GLN A 176 14.84 -15.65 0.60
N LEU A 177 14.16 -14.56 0.21
CA LEU A 177 14.75 -13.50 -0.61
C LEU A 177 15.83 -12.71 0.14
N ILE A 178 15.62 -12.45 1.43
CA ILE A 178 16.59 -11.80 2.31
C ILE A 178 17.85 -12.66 2.39
N GLU A 179 17.71 -13.95 2.69
CA GLU A 179 18.85 -14.86 2.81
C GLU A 179 19.59 -15.04 1.48
N ALA A 180 18.86 -15.18 0.36
CA ALA A 180 19.48 -15.24 -0.96
C ALA A 180 20.25 -13.95 -1.29
N THR A 181 19.69 -12.78 -0.94
CA THR A 181 20.34 -11.48 -1.16
C THR A 181 21.59 -11.31 -0.31
N LYS A 182 21.57 -11.78 0.95
CA LYS A 182 22.76 -11.79 1.83
C LYS A 182 23.87 -12.70 1.28
N GLN A 183 23.52 -13.89 0.80
CA GLN A 183 24.48 -14.81 0.17
C GLN A 183 25.10 -14.20 -1.10
N GLU A 184 24.28 -13.57 -1.94
CA GLU A 184 24.77 -12.90 -3.14
C GLU A 184 25.71 -11.74 -2.78
N LEU A 185 25.33 -10.92 -1.79
CA LEU A 185 26.12 -9.80 -1.32
C LEU A 185 27.52 -10.22 -0.84
N ALA A 186 27.63 -11.39 -0.19
CA ALA A 186 28.90 -11.93 0.30
C ALA A 186 29.91 -12.26 -0.83
N THR A 187 29.42 -12.50 -2.06
CA THR A 187 30.26 -12.84 -3.23
C THR A 187 30.25 -11.77 -4.32
N ALA A 188 29.41 -10.74 -4.17
CA ALA A 188 29.20 -9.72 -5.18
C ALA A 188 30.42 -8.81 -5.39
N ARG A 189 30.69 -8.46 -6.65
CA ARG A 189 31.67 -7.42 -6.99
C ARG A 189 31.23 -6.06 -6.42
N TYR A 190 32.19 -5.21 -6.07
CA TYR A 190 31.98 -3.89 -5.46
C TYR A 190 30.85 -3.06 -6.11
N MET A 191 30.81 -2.99 -7.45
CA MET A 191 29.80 -2.21 -8.19
C MET A 191 28.35 -2.69 -7.95
N ARG A 192 28.13 -3.95 -7.58
CA ARG A 192 26.80 -4.53 -7.34
C ARG A 192 26.35 -4.44 -5.88
N GLN A 193 27.28 -4.30 -4.94
CA GLN A 193 27.00 -4.31 -3.50
C GLN A 193 26.02 -3.20 -3.09
N ALA A 194 26.16 -1.99 -3.63
CA ALA A 194 25.27 -0.87 -3.30
C ALA A 194 23.80 -1.11 -3.75
N ALA A 195 23.58 -1.85 -4.84
CA ALA A 195 22.23 -2.22 -5.27
C ALA A 195 21.64 -3.30 -4.35
N LEU A 196 22.43 -4.32 -4.00
CA LEU A 196 22.01 -5.40 -3.11
C LEU A 196 21.74 -4.92 -1.68
N HIS A 197 22.54 -4.00 -1.14
CA HIS A 197 22.26 -3.39 0.16
C HIS A 197 20.93 -2.62 0.17
N ARG A 198 20.62 -1.89 -0.92
CA ARG A 198 19.32 -1.22 -1.04
C ARG A 198 18.17 -2.23 -1.11
N GLN A 199 18.32 -3.28 -1.92
CA GLN A 199 17.33 -4.35 -2.02
C GLN A 199 17.13 -5.06 -0.67
N LEU A 200 18.20 -5.36 0.06
CA LEU A 200 18.12 -5.98 1.37
C LEU A 200 17.37 -5.07 2.36
N ALA A 201 17.70 -3.78 2.41
CA ALA A 201 16.99 -2.82 3.25
C ALA A 201 15.50 -2.69 2.87
N GLU A 202 15.18 -2.73 1.58
CA GLU A 202 13.78 -2.74 1.10
C GLU A 202 13.04 -4.00 1.53
N LEU A 203 13.66 -5.19 1.43
CA LEU A 203 13.07 -6.45 1.86
C LEU A 203 12.87 -6.51 3.38
N GLU A 204 13.86 -6.07 4.15
CA GLU A 204 13.77 -5.99 5.62
C GLU A 204 12.67 -5.00 6.05
N GLN A 205 12.54 -3.86 5.35
CA GLN A 205 11.44 -2.92 5.57
C GLN A 205 10.07 -3.47 5.14
N ALA A 206 10.00 -4.27 4.07
CA ALA A 206 8.74 -4.87 3.61
C ALA A 206 8.15 -5.85 4.62
N GLY A 207 9.00 -6.55 5.39
CA GLY A 207 8.55 -7.35 6.54
C GLY A 207 8.07 -6.51 7.73
N GLU A 208 8.44 -5.23 7.77
CA GLU A 208 8.19 -4.30 8.87
C GLU A 208 6.93 -3.43 8.69
N TYR A 209 6.48 -3.20 7.44
CA TYR A 209 5.32 -2.35 7.12
C TYR A 209 4.05 -3.18 6.95
N ILE A 210 3.18 -3.09 7.94
CA ILE A 210 1.94 -3.88 8.06
C ILE A 210 0.74 -2.93 7.99
N ALA A 211 0.79 -1.85 7.22
CA ALA A 211 -0.37 -0.99 6.99
C ALA A 211 -1.18 -1.49 5.79
N LEU A 212 -2.46 -1.13 5.71
CA LEU A 212 -3.32 -1.53 4.60
C LEU A 212 -2.82 -0.97 3.27
N LEU A 213 -2.34 0.29 3.26
CA LEU A 213 -1.79 0.91 2.06
C LEU A 213 -0.28 0.73 1.99
N THR A 214 0.19 0.33 0.82
CA THR A 214 1.61 0.27 0.50
C THR A 214 2.21 1.68 0.44
N PRO A 215 3.54 1.83 0.48
CA PRO A 215 4.19 3.13 0.25
C PRO A 215 3.82 3.78 -1.10
N ALA A 216 3.37 2.99 -2.08
CA ALA A 216 2.88 3.48 -3.37
C ALA A 216 1.42 4.00 -3.31
N GLY A 217 0.73 3.86 -2.17
CA GLY A 217 -0.67 4.23 -1.99
C GLY A 217 -1.67 3.19 -2.49
N SER A 218 -1.23 2.01 -2.93
CA SER A 218 -2.10 0.91 -3.33
C SER A 218 -2.51 0.07 -2.12
N ILE A 219 -3.67 -0.62 -2.20
CA ILE A 219 -4.08 -1.59 -1.19
C ILE A 219 -3.11 -2.77 -1.18
N SER A 220 -2.75 -3.24 0.01
CA SER A 220 -1.89 -4.40 0.22
C SER A 220 -2.46 -5.64 -0.47
N PRO A 221 -1.64 -6.44 -1.17
CA PRO A 221 -2.10 -7.67 -1.81
C PRO A 221 -2.59 -8.72 -0.79
N LEU A 222 -2.24 -8.58 0.49
CA LEU A 222 -2.75 -9.43 1.58
C LEU A 222 -4.11 -8.99 2.10
N ALA A 223 -4.67 -7.90 1.58
CA ALA A 223 -5.93 -7.37 2.06
C ALA A 223 -7.13 -8.01 1.35
N CYS A 224 -8.07 -8.47 2.16
CA CYS A 224 -9.34 -8.99 1.73
C CYS A 224 -10.45 -8.00 2.13
N PRO A 225 -11.19 -7.40 1.19
CA PRO A 225 -12.37 -6.63 1.51
C PRO A 225 -13.45 -7.56 2.09
N ILE A 226 -14.03 -7.20 3.22
CA ILE A 226 -15.00 -8.04 3.92
C ILE A 226 -16.43 -7.54 3.73
N ALA A 227 -16.66 -6.27 4.02
CA ALA A 227 -17.98 -5.67 3.96
C ALA A 227 -17.91 -4.23 3.49
N GLN A 228 -18.89 -3.85 2.68
CA GLN A 228 -19.09 -2.48 2.24
C GLN A 228 -20.43 -1.99 2.79
N SER A 229 -20.43 -0.80 3.39
CA SER A 229 -21.65 -0.15 3.86
C SER A 229 -21.71 1.27 3.31
N ASN A 230 -22.83 1.58 2.64
CA ASN A 230 -23.11 2.93 2.20
C ASN A 230 -23.27 3.87 3.39
N ARG A 231 -22.99 5.15 3.17
CA ARG A 231 -23.20 6.20 4.15
C ARG A 231 -24.69 6.32 4.45
N HIS A 232 -25.07 5.90 5.64
CA HIS A 232 -26.38 6.18 6.20
C HIS A 232 -26.23 6.81 7.59
N PRO A 233 -27.21 7.61 8.05
CA PRO A 233 -27.09 8.39 9.29
C PRO A 233 -26.64 7.55 10.49
N GLY A 234 -27.27 6.39 10.71
CA GLY A 234 -26.93 5.52 11.85
C GLY A 234 -25.48 5.00 11.87
N LEU A 235 -24.84 4.74 10.72
CA LEU A 235 -23.43 4.33 10.70
C LEU A 235 -22.51 5.51 11.00
N VAL A 236 -22.76 6.65 10.38
CA VAL A 236 -21.96 7.87 10.56
C VAL A 236 -22.03 8.37 12.00
N GLU A 237 -23.24 8.39 12.58
CA GLU A 237 -23.47 8.78 13.97
C GLU A 237 -22.76 7.83 14.94
N ARG A 238 -22.86 6.52 14.72
CA ARG A 238 -22.15 5.51 15.55
C ARG A 238 -20.64 5.65 15.43
N LEU A 239 -20.08 5.71 14.22
CA LEU A 239 -18.64 5.91 14.00
C LEU A 239 -18.15 7.20 14.63
N GLY A 240 -18.89 8.30 14.43
CA GLY A 240 -18.59 9.59 15.03
C GLY A 240 -18.56 9.49 16.54
N ALA A 241 -19.61 8.95 17.17
CA ALA A 241 -19.68 8.79 18.62
C ALA A 241 -18.50 7.97 19.18
N ILE A 242 -18.11 6.89 18.50
CA ILE A 242 -16.99 6.02 18.88
C ILE A 242 -15.65 6.78 18.79
N LEU A 243 -15.40 7.47 17.67
CA LEU A 243 -14.14 8.15 17.40
C LEU A 243 -14.01 9.51 18.09
N THR A 244 -15.11 10.11 18.55
CA THR A 244 -15.10 11.34 19.35
C THR A 244 -15.28 11.08 20.85
N ALA A 245 -15.29 9.82 21.29
CA ALA A 245 -15.38 9.48 22.70
C ALA A 245 -14.20 10.09 23.48
N PRO A 246 -14.42 10.63 24.70
CA PRO A 246 -13.36 11.23 25.48
C PRO A 246 -12.33 10.18 25.91
N VAL A 247 -11.04 10.50 25.75
CA VAL A 247 -9.96 9.63 26.18
C VAL A 247 -9.76 9.78 27.70
N LYS A 248 -9.94 8.69 28.46
CA LYS A 248 -9.75 8.68 29.91
C LYS A 248 -8.51 7.92 30.31
N LEU A 249 -8.18 6.85 29.60
CA LEU A 249 -7.03 5.99 29.88
C LEU A 249 -6.15 5.83 28.64
N HIS A 250 -4.92 6.34 28.71
CA HIS A 250 -3.89 6.06 27.72
C HIS A 250 -3.26 4.71 28.03
N MET A 251 -3.65 3.69 27.28
CA MET A 251 -2.95 2.41 27.29
C MET A 251 -2.19 2.26 25.97
N VAL A 252 -0.86 2.20 26.07
CA VAL A 252 0.01 1.89 24.93
C VAL A 252 0.60 0.52 25.19
N SER A 253 0.26 -0.46 24.35
CA SER A 253 0.90 -1.76 24.45
C SER A 253 2.36 -1.65 24.02
N GLY A 254 3.29 -2.24 24.77
CA GLY A 254 4.72 -2.21 24.45
C GLY A 254 5.11 -2.99 23.19
N CYS A 255 4.17 -3.66 22.52
CA CYS A 255 4.38 -4.32 21.23
C CYS A 255 4.35 -3.35 20.05
N ARG A 256 5.07 -3.72 18.99
CA ARG A 256 4.88 -3.12 17.66
C ARG A 256 3.52 -3.57 17.13
N PRO A 257 2.67 -2.66 16.61
CA PRO A 257 1.36 -3.03 16.09
C PRO A 257 1.49 -3.91 14.84
N ILE A 258 0.65 -4.93 14.78
CA ILE A 258 0.36 -5.71 13.57
C ILE A 258 -1.08 -5.39 13.22
N TYR A 259 -1.30 -4.50 12.25
CA TYR A 259 -2.66 -4.15 11.84
C TYR A 259 -3.25 -5.30 11.05
N ARG A 260 -4.41 -5.76 11.51
CA ARG A 260 -5.12 -6.87 10.89
C ARG A 260 -6.47 -6.47 10.32
N ASP A 261 -6.95 -5.29 10.71
CA ASP A 261 -8.26 -4.79 10.36
C ASP A 261 -8.14 -3.32 9.96
N ALA A 262 -8.96 -2.89 9.01
CA ALA A 262 -8.98 -1.50 8.60
C ALA A 262 -10.37 -1.04 8.15
N LEU A 263 -10.62 0.25 8.38
CA LEU A 263 -11.74 0.99 7.78
C LEU A 263 -11.20 1.87 6.67
N VAL A 264 -11.74 1.71 5.46
CA VAL A 264 -11.40 2.53 4.29
C VAL A 264 -12.60 3.36 3.91
N PHE A 265 -12.41 4.67 3.88
CA PHE A 265 -13.44 5.64 3.52
C PHE A 265 -13.30 5.97 2.05
N HIS A 266 -14.39 5.86 1.29
CA HIS A 266 -14.42 6.09 -0.15
C HIS A 266 -15.35 7.25 -0.50
N ASP A 267 -15.01 8.05 -1.49
CA ASP A 267 -15.93 9.05 -2.05
C ASP A 267 -16.93 8.43 -3.05
N ALA A 268 -17.81 9.26 -3.62
CA ALA A 268 -18.81 8.83 -4.60
C ALA A 268 -18.20 8.30 -5.91
N ALA A 269 -16.94 8.64 -6.22
CA ALA A 269 -16.21 8.10 -7.36
C ALA A 269 -15.46 6.80 -7.03
N GLY A 270 -15.62 6.29 -5.80
CA GLY A 270 -14.95 5.09 -5.31
C GLY A 270 -13.46 5.28 -4.98
N ARG A 271 -12.98 6.52 -4.89
CA ARG A 271 -11.59 6.81 -4.52
C ARG A 271 -11.43 6.78 -3.01
N ILE A 272 -10.31 6.24 -2.55
CA ILE A 272 -9.96 6.23 -1.12
C ILE A 272 -9.71 7.66 -0.64
N VAL A 273 -10.51 8.14 0.31
CA VAL A 273 -10.31 9.45 0.96
C VAL A 273 -9.51 9.33 2.25
N SER A 274 -9.64 8.22 2.98
CA SER A 274 -8.88 7.97 4.19
C SER A 274 -8.84 6.49 4.54
N VAL A 275 -7.84 6.10 5.33
CA VAL A 275 -7.69 4.76 5.88
C VAL A 275 -7.40 4.86 7.36
N LEU A 276 -8.07 4.00 8.12
CA LEU A 276 -7.88 3.81 9.54
C LEU A 276 -7.47 2.35 9.80
N ASN A 277 -6.19 2.14 10.09
CA ASN A 277 -5.63 0.83 10.42
C ASN A 277 -5.85 0.54 11.91
N ILE A 278 -6.30 -0.67 12.22
CA ILE A 278 -6.70 -1.10 13.55
C ILE A 278 -5.93 -2.35 13.94
N CYS A 279 -5.35 -2.33 15.14
CA CYS A 279 -4.76 -3.48 15.79
C CYS A 279 -5.47 -3.68 17.13
N PHE A 280 -6.46 -4.57 17.17
CA PHE A 280 -7.22 -4.85 18.41
C PHE A 280 -6.36 -5.50 19.50
N GLN A 281 -5.31 -6.24 19.13
CA GLN A 281 -4.42 -6.90 20.09
C GLN A 281 -3.53 -5.91 20.84
N CYS A 282 -2.82 -5.06 20.10
CA CYS A 282 -1.90 -4.09 20.70
C CYS A 282 -2.61 -2.76 21.04
N LEU A 283 -3.92 -2.64 20.77
CA LEU A 283 -4.72 -1.44 20.97
C LEU A 283 -4.07 -0.22 20.31
N TYR A 284 -3.77 -0.36 19.02
CA TYR A 284 -3.28 0.74 18.19
C TYR A 284 -4.28 1.10 17.09
N LEU A 285 -4.41 2.39 16.87
CA LEU A 285 -5.18 2.99 15.79
C LEU A 285 -4.27 3.94 15.01
N GLN A 286 -4.21 3.80 13.69
CA GLN A 286 -3.30 4.58 12.85
C GLN A 286 -3.99 5.10 11.59
N ALA A 287 -3.90 6.40 11.36
CA ALA A 287 -4.37 7.03 10.14
C ALA A 287 -3.43 6.74 8.95
N VAL A 288 -3.93 6.97 7.74
CA VAL A 288 -3.18 6.75 6.48
C VAL A 288 -1.81 7.43 6.41
N ASN A 289 -1.61 8.55 7.10
CA ASN A 289 -0.33 9.28 7.14
C ASN A 289 0.68 8.70 8.15
N GLY A 290 0.40 7.52 8.71
CA GLY A 290 1.26 6.86 9.69
C GLY A 290 1.13 7.40 11.11
N LYS A 291 0.31 8.44 11.36
CA LYS A 291 0.10 8.99 12.70
C LYS A 291 -0.79 8.08 13.54
N PHE A 292 -0.32 7.78 14.74
CA PHE A 292 -1.12 7.12 15.76
C PHE A 292 -2.19 8.06 16.29
N LEU A 293 -3.40 7.52 16.43
CA LEU A 293 -4.53 8.21 17.01
C LEU A 293 -4.63 7.88 18.50
N GLU A 294 -4.84 8.91 19.30
CA GLU A 294 -5.16 8.77 20.72
C GLU A 294 -6.64 8.40 20.90
N VAL A 295 -6.87 7.28 21.56
CA VAL A 295 -8.20 6.71 21.84
C VAL A 295 -8.23 6.07 23.21
N ASP A 296 -9.43 5.95 23.78
CA ASP A 296 -9.65 5.18 25.00
C ASP A 296 -9.65 3.67 24.69
N VAL A 297 -9.36 2.84 25.69
CA VAL A 297 -9.47 1.37 25.57
C VAL A 297 -10.88 0.97 25.17
N ALA A 298 -11.91 1.63 25.70
CA ALA A 298 -13.31 1.36 25.37
C ALA A 298 -13.66 1.63 23.90
N THR A 299 -12.90 2.48 23.21
CA THR A 299 -13.08 2.76 21.78
C THR A 299 -12.85 1.50 20.94
N TYR A 300 -11.87 0.65 21.31
CA TYR A 300 -11.57 -0.58 20.58
C TYR A 300 -12.70 -1.58 20.67
N GLU A 301 -13.31 -1.74 21.84
CA GLU A 301 -14.44 -2.65 22.00
C GLU A 301 -15.66 -2.18 21.19
N GLN A 302 -15.93 -0.88 21.19
CA GLN A 302 -17.02 -0.32 20.38
C GLN A 302 -16.75 -0.45 18.88
N LEU A 303 -15.50 -0.25 18.44
CA LEU A 303 -15.09 -0.49 17.05
C LEU A 303 -15.25 -1.96 16.67
N ARG A 304 -14.85 -2.88 17.54
CA ARG A 304 -15.01 -4.33 17.34
C ARG A 304 -16.48 -4.69 17.13
N GLN A 305 -17.36 -4.26 18.02
CA GLN A 305 -18.80 -4.50 17.92
C GLN A 305 -19.40 -3.89 16.65
N LEU A 306 -18.98 -2.67 16.28
CA LEU A 306 -19.43 -2.05 15.05
C LEU A 306 -19.00 -2.88 13.83
N LEU A 307 -17.72 -3.25 13.73
CA LEU A 307 -17.19 -4.05 12.63
C LEU A 307 -17.88 -5.41 12.52
N GLN A 308 -18.07 -6.11 13.64
CA GLN A 308 -18.82 -7.37 13.68
C GLN A 308 -20.27 -7.18 13.23
N SER A 309 -20.93 -6.07 13.60
CA SER A 309 -22.29 -5.77 13.13
C SER A 309 -22.37 -5.50 11.63
N LEU A 310 -21.24 -5.19 10.98
CA LEU A 310 -21.11 -5.07 9.52
C LEU A 310 -20.73 -6.39 8.85
N GLY A 311 -20.61 -7.49 9.61
CA GLY A 311 -20.20 -8.81 9.11
C GLY A 311 -18.68 -9.03 9.08
N HIS A 312 -17.88 -8.17 9.72
CA HIS A 312 -16.43 -8.31 9.75
C HIS A 312 -16.00 -9.34 10.83
N PRO A 313 -15.36 -10.46 10.45
CA PRO A 313 -14.92 -11.45 11.43
C PRO A 313 -13.67 -10.93 12.14
N ILE A 314 -13.80 -10.68 13.44
CA ILE A 314 -12.66 -10.34 14.30
C ILE A 314 -12.41 -11.56 15.18
N SER A 315 -11.38 -12.33 14.85
CA SER A 315 -10.91 -13.42 15.71
C SER A 315 -10.08 -12.87 16.86
N ASP A 316 -10.30 -13.40 18.05
CA ASP A 316 -9.43 -13.25 19.23
C ASP A 316 -8.34 -14.32 19.27
N ASP A 317 -8.43 -15.34 18.41
CA ASP A 317 -7.50 -16.46 18.38
C ASP A 317 -6.18 -16.04 17.71
N TYR A 318 -5.10 -16.18 18.47
CA TYR A 318 -3.76 -15.69 18.14
C TYR A 318 -2.96 -16.65 17.26
N GLU A 319 -3.50 -17.83 16.96
CA GLU A 319 -2.76 -18.94 16.34
C GLU A 319 -3.00 -19.12 14.83
N ASP A 320 -3.86 -18.28 14.22
CA ASP A 320 -4.15 -18.30 12.78
C ASP A 320 -3.37 -17.24 11.95
#